data_AF-A0A9X9A0P2-F1
#
_entry.id   AF-A0A9X9A0P2-F1
#
_cell.length_a   1.000
_cell.length_b   1.000
_cell.length_c   1.000
_cell.angle_alpha   90.00
_cell.angle_beta   90.00
_cell.angle_gamma   90.00
#
_symmetry.space_group_name_H-M   'P 1'
#
loop_
_entity.id
_entity.type
_entity.pdbx_description
1 polymer ?
#
loop_
_entity_poly.entity_id
_entity_poly.type
_entity_poly.pdbx_seq_one_letter_code
_entity_poly.pdbx_strand_id
1 'polypeptide(L)'
;FYNKLGYEKVYDLSYYNLNDLTKIKNKVCKDIEVKQLEFPTFKDEIQKWLNFHINWQNDIDYIKKTNNVFYGAYVDNDLKGSLCVTEQGKISFIFVDKGYRNIGVGMKLLQVAREELNLSSLSIGFPNNNLLEGFFKKCGFEKNSLAQYEMYLLL
;
A
#
# COMPACT_ATOMS: atom_id res chain seq x y z
N PHE A 1 6.88 -22.41 -19.20
CA PHE A 1 5.69 -23.27 -19.16
C PHE A 1 4.46 -22.50 -19.65
N TYR A 2 3.99 -21.48 -18.92
CA TYR A 2 2.79 -20.70 -19.25
C TYR A 2 2.76 -20.07 -20.66
N ASN A 3 3.89 -19.58 -21.18
CA ASN A 3 3.96 -19.08 -22.56
C ASN A 3 3.56 -20.13 -23.61
N LYS A 4 3.81 -21.43 -23.35
CA LYS A 4 3.40 -22.53 -24.25
C LYS A 4 1.88 -22.77 -24.22
N LEU A 5 1.20 -22.29 -23.18
CA LEU A 5 -0.25 -22.35 -23.00
C LEU A 5 -0.95 -21.07 -23.48
N GLY A 6 -0.22 -20.15 -24.15
CA GLY A 6 -0.76 -18.89 -24.67
C GLY A 6 -0.79 -17.73 -23.66
N TYR A 7 -0.28 -17.91 -22.45
CA TYR A 7 -0.21 -16.82 -21.47
C TYR A 7 0.96 -15.89 -21.75
N GLU A 8 0.74 -14.61 -21.52
CA GLU A 8 1.74 -13.55 -21.63
C GLU A 8 2.02 -12.92 -20.27
N LYS A 9 3.28 -12.53 -20.05
CA LYS A 9 3.67 -11.78 -18.85
C LYS A 9 3.18 -10.34 -18.99
N VAL A 10 2.28 -9.91 -18.10
CA VAL A 10 1.75 -8.55 -18.12
C VAL A 10 2.38 -7.68 -17.03
N TYR A 11 2.57 -8.21 -15.82
CA TYR A 11 3.13 -7.45 -14.70
C TYR A 11 4.26 -8.18 -14.00
N ASP A 12 5.23 -7.38 -13.51
CA ASP A 12 6.29 -7.81 -12.61
C ASP A 12 5.92 -7.42 -11.17
N LEU A 13 5.78 -8.42 -10.29
CA LEU A 13 5.51 -8.22 -8.87
C LEU A 13 6.82 -8.14 -8.12
N SER A 14 7.04 -6.97 -7.52
CA SER A 14 8.22 -6.67 -6.72
C SER A 14 7.86 -6.54 -5.25
N TYR A 15 8.74 -7.03 -4.38
CA TYR A 15 8.57 -6.98 -2.93
C TYR A 15 9.59 -6.05 -2.30
N TYR A 16 9.17 -5.33 -1.27
CA TYR A 16 9.96 -4.34 -0.56
C TYR A 16 9.79 -4.52 0.94
N ASN A 17 10.88 -4.39 1.69
CA ASN A 17 10.88 -4.51 3.15
C ASN A 17 11.57 -3.31 3.81
N LEU A 18 11.09 -2.93 4.98
CA LEU A 18 11.71 -1.95 5.86
C LEU A 18 11.86 -2.58 7.25
N ASN A 19 13.09 -2.96 7.59
CA ASN A 19 13.41 -3.55 8.89
C ASN A 19 13.78 -2.49 9.94
N ASP A 20 14.29 -1.34 9.50
CA ASP A 20 14.62 -0.21 10.36
C ASP A 20 13.53 0.87 10.25
N LEU A 21 12.54 0.77 11.14
CA LEU A 21 11.41 1.70 11.16
C LEU A 21 11.76 3.10 11.67
N THR A 22 12.99 3.34 12.15
CA THR A 22 13.45 4.71 12.51
C THR A 22 13.56 5.61 11.27
N LYS A 23 13.67 5.01 10.07
CA LYS A 23 13.64 5.72 8.78
C LYS A 23 12.28 6.38 8.50
N ILE A 24 11.19 5.89 9.12
CA ILE A 24 9.89 6.59 9.14
C ILE A 24 9.99 7.73 10.16
N LYS A 25 10.42 8.88 9.66
CA LYS A 25 10.63 10.09 10.47
C LYS A 25 9.34 10.86 10.65
N ASN A 26 9.19 11.42 11.86
CA ASN A 26 8.15 12.39 12.16
C ASN A 26 8.47 13.70 11.43
N LYS A 27 7.93 13.86 10.23
CA LYS A 27 7.79 15.20 9.65
C LYS A 27 6.48 15.75 10.18
N VAL A 28 6.55 16.83 10.98
CA VAL A 28 5.36 17.55 11.42
C VAL A 28 4.66 18.08 10.17
N CYS A 29 3.64 17.37 9.73
CA CYS A 29 2.70 17.83 8.73
C CYS A 29 1.54 18.37 9.53
N LYS A 30 1.51 19.69 9.71
CA LYS A 30 0.31 20.36 10.23
C LYS A 30 -0.83 19.98 9.28
N ASP A 31 -1.99 19.67 9.84
CA ASP A 31 -3.24 19.45 9.08
C ASP A 31 -3.45 18.06 8.43
N ILE A 32 -2.72 17.02 8.88
CA ILE A 32 -3.02 15.63 8.51
C ILE A 32 -3.43 14.84 9.74
N GLU A 33 -4.71 14.47 9.82
CA GLU A 33 -5.24 13.57 10.84
C GLU A 33 -5.30 12.14 10.29
N VAL A 34 -4.90 11.15 11.08
CA VAL A 34 -5.04 9.74 10.69
C VAL A 34 -5.89 9.04 11.73
N LYS A 35 -6.89 8.28 11.25
CA LYS A 35 -7.83 7.52 12.07
C LYS A 35 -7.94 6.10 11.54
N GLN A 36 -8.23 5.15 12.42
CA GLN A 36 -8.62 3.82 12.01
C GLN A 36 -9.98 3.86 11.29
N LEU A 37 -10.15 2.99 10.30
CA LEU A 37 -11.40 2.82 9.54
C LEU A 37 -11.95 1.41 9.76
N GLU A 38 -13.27 1.30 9.67
CA GLU A 38 -13.94 0.02 9.49
C GLU A 38 -13.83 -0.45 8.04
N PHE A 39 -13.81 -1.78 7.84
CA PHE A 39 -13.68 -2.37 6.50
C PHE A 39 -14.73 -1.85 5.49
N PRO A 40 -16.03 -1.70 5.82
CA PRO A 40 -17.01 -1.16 4.87
C PRO A 40 -16.63 0.24 4.38
N THR A 41 -16.21 1.13 5.28
CA THR A 41 -15.76 2.49 4.92
C THR A 41 -14.52 2.44 4.04
N PHE A 42 -13.52 1.63 4.40
CA PHE A 42 -12.33 1.44 3.57
C PHE A 42 -12.70 0.99 2.16
N LYS A 43 -13.54 -0.04 2.05
CA LYS A 43 -13.97 -0.62 0.77
C LYS A 43 -14.66 0.42 -0.11
N ASP A 44 -15.65 1.13 0.42
CA ASP A 44 -16.46 2.09 -0.35
C ASP A 44 -15.62 3.29 -0.82
N GLU A 45 -14.66 3.73 -0.01
CA GLU A 45 -13.79 4.86 -0.36
C GLU A 45 -12.74 4.48 -1.41
N ILE A 46 -12.05 3.34 -1.23
CA ILE A 46 -11.02 2.97 -2.21
C ILE A 46 -11.63 2.67 -3.59
N GLN A 47 -12.86 2.15 -3.66
CA GLN A 47 -13.54 1.88 -4.92
C GLN A 47 -13.70 3.14 -5.78
N LYS A 48 -13.77 4.33 -5.17
CA LYS A 48 -13.81 5.61 -5.89
C LYS A 48 -12.46 5.99 -6.51
N TRP A 49 -11.37 5.45 -5.97
CA TRP A 49 -9.99 5.76 -6.38
C TRP A 49 -9.33 4.70 -7.25
N LEU A 50 -9.90 3.48 -7.30
CA LEU A 50 -9.35 2.34 -8.04
C LEU A 50 -9.46 2.57 -9.55
N ASN A 51 -8.46 3.25 -10.09
CA ASN A 51 -8.24 3.44 -11.52
C ASN A 51 -6.91 2.82 -12.01
N PHE A 52 -6.36 1.89 -11.22
CA PHE A 52 -5.09 1.21 -11.51
C PHE A 52 -5.18 -0.27 -11.17
N HIS A 53 -4.29 -1.06 -11.76
CA HIS A 53 -4.21 -2.50 -11.53
C HIS A 53 -3.73 -2.81 -10.10
N ILE A 54 -4.42 -3.73 -9.44
CA ILE A 54 -4.04 -4.32 -8.16
C ILE A 54 -3.91 -5.82 -8.39
N ASN A 55 -2.80 -6.39 -7.95
CA ASN A 55 -2.61 -7.84 -8.03
C ASN A 55 -3.60 -8.56 -7.10
N TRP A 56 -3.99 -9.77 -7.47
CA TRP A 56 -5.01 -10.54 -6.76
C TRP A 56 -4.70 -10.79 -5.26
N GLN A 57 -3.44 -10.73 -4.83
CA GLN A 57 -3.07 -10.88 -3.39
C GLN A 57 -3.37 -9.63 -2.55
N ASN A 58 -3.73 -8.52 -3.20
CA ASN A 58 -3.98 -7.23 -2.61
C ASN A 58 -5.35 -6.67 -2.99
N ASP A 59 -6.15 -7.42 -3.74
CA ASP A 59 -7.49 -7.00 -4.14
C ASP A 59 -8.46 -7.02 -2.93
N ILE A 60 -9.63 -6.43 -3.12
CA ILE A 60 -10.65 -6.33 -2.06
C ILE A 60 -11.16 -7.70 -1.61
N ASP A 61 -11.29 -8.67 -2.53
CA ASP A 61 -11.81 -9.99 -2.21
C ASP A 61 -10.85 -10.80 -1.34
N TYR A 62 -9.55 -10.61 -1.54
CA TYR A 62 -8.50 -11.15 -0.71
C TYR A 62 -8.38 -10.39 0.63
N ILE A 63 -8.40 -9.05 0.61
CA ILE A 63 -8.35 -8.22 1.82
C ILE A 63 -9.49 -8.58 2.77
N LYS A 64 -10.71 -8.80 2.26
CA LYS A 64 -11.88 -9.21 3.04
C LYS A 64 -11.67 -10.52 3.81
N LYS A 65 -10.79 -11.40 3.33
CA LYS A 65 -10.51 -12.72 3.92
C LYS A 65 -9.29 -12.72 4.84
N THR A 66 -8.67 -11.56 5.06
CA THR A 66 -7.44 -11.43 5.86
C THR A 66 -7.61 -10.44 7.00
N ASN A 67 -6.92 -10.68 8.10
CA ASN A 67 -6.96 -9.80 9.28
C ASN A 67 -6.11 -8.56 9.02
N ASN A 68 -6.75 -7.50 8.52
CA ASN A 68 -6.11 -6.21 8.29
C ASN A 68 -6.69 -5.15 9.23
N VAL A 69 -5.86 -4.16 9.51
CA VAL A 69 -6.21 -2.88 10.09
C VAL A 69 -6.20 -1.84 8.97
N PHE A 70 -7.21 -0.97 8.99
CA PHE A 70 -7.41 0.04 7.97
C PHE A 70 -7.22 1.43 8.58
N TYR A 71 -6.51 2.28 7.87
CA TYR A 71 -6.29 3.67 8.26
C TYR A 71 -6.75 4.61 7.16
N GLY A 72 -7.32 5.74 7.57
CA GLY A 72 -7.71 6.85 6.72
C GLY A 72 -6.95 8.10 7.11
N ALA A 73 -6.38 8.79 6.13
CA ALA A 73 -5.75 10.09 6.32
C ALA A 73 -6.69 11.20 5.84
N TYR A 74 -7.00 12.11 6.74
CA TYR A 74 -7.89 13.23 6.55
C TYR A 74 -7.10 14.53 6.45
N VAL A 75 -7.42 15.33 5.43
CA VAL A 75 -6.91 16.69 5.24
C VAL A 75 -8.13 17.57 4.99
N ASP A 76 -8.27 18.66 5.75
CA ASP A 76 -9.47 19.52 5.72
C ASP A 76 -10.79 18.75 5.94
N ASN A 77 -10.77 17.75 6.83
CA ASN A 77 -11.87 16.80 7.13
C ASN A 77 -12.28 15.85 6.00
N ASP A 78 -11.60 15.89 4.86
CA ASP A 78 -11.84 14.98 3.76
C ASP A 78 -10.83 13.82 3.77
N LEU A 79 -11.29 12.61 3.46
CA LEU A 79 -10.41 11.47 3.31
C LEU A 79 -9.56 11.59 2.03
N LYS A 80 -8.25 11.77 2.16
CA LYS A 80 -7.29 11.96 1.04
C LYS A 80 -6.24 10.87 0.93
N GLY A 81 -6.29 9.85 1.79
CA GLY A 81 -5.42 8.69 1.68
C GLY A 81 -5.88 7.55 2.56
N SER A 82 -5.42 6.35 2.24
CA SER A 82 -5.73 5.16 3.03
C SER A 82 -4.60 4.14 3.01
N LEU A 83 -4.53 3.33 4.06
CA LEU A 83 -3.58 2.24 4.25
C LEU A 83 -4.36 1.00 4.74
N CYS A 84 -4.06 -0.15 4.15
CA CYS A 84 -4.46 -1.47 4.61
C CYS A 84 -3.19 -2.24 4.99
N VAL A 85 -3.09 -2.65 6.26
CA VAL A 85 -1.91 -3.29 6.80
C VAL A 85 -2.30 -4.38 7.80
N THR A 86 -1.55 -5.47 7.87
CA THR A 86 -1.76 -6.47 8.93
C THR A 86 -1.08 -6.05 10.23
N GLU A 87 -1.44 -6.67 11.35
CA GLU A 87 -0.78 -6.46 12.65
C GLU A 87 0.71 -6.86 12.65
N GLN A 88 1.17 -7.59 11.62
CA GLN A 88 2.58 -7.96 11.43
C GLN A 88 3.31 -7.02 10.46
N GLY A 89 2.66 -5.96 9.97
CA GLY A 89 3.27 -4.96 9.12
C GLY A 89 3.31 -5.30 7.63
N LYS A 90 2.54 -6.29 7.17
CA LYS A 90 2.35 -6.50 5.73
C LYS A 90 1.33 -5.49 5.21
N ILE A 91 1.78 -4.58 4.36
CA ILE A 91 0.94 -3.61 3.66
C ILE A 91 0.31 -4.31 2.46
N SER A 92 -1.01 -4.35 2.41
CA SER A 92 -1.77 -4.86 1.27
C SER A 92 -2.15 -3.73 0.31
N PHE A 93 -2.34 -2.52 0.83
CA PHE A 93 -2.75 -1.37 0.02
C PHE A 93 -2.28 -0.06 0.67
N ILE A 94 -1.79 0.87 -0.15
CA ILE A 94 -1.63 2.27 0.24
C ILE A 94 -2.01 3.16 -0.94
N PHE A 95 -2.76 4.21 -0.65
CA PHE A 95 -3.14 5.21 -1.65
C PHE A 95 -3.15 6.60 -1.04
N VAL A 96 -2.79 7.58 -1.87
CA VAL A 96 -2.91 9.01 -1.58
C VAL A 96 -3.46 9.69 -2.81
N ASP A 97 -4.50 10.51 -2.61
CA ASP A 97 -5.08 11.36 -3.64
C ASP A 97 -3.99 12.19 -4.33
N LYS A 98 -4.06 12.31 -5.66
CA LYS A 98 -3.02 12.96 -6.46
C LYS A 98 -2.73 14.40 -6.01
N GLY A 99 -3.74 15.16 -5.63
CA GLY A 99 -3.61 16.55 -5.16
C GLY A 99 -2.95 16.67 -3.78
N TYR A 100 -2.94 15.58 -3.02
CA TYR A 100 -2.40 15.53 -1.64
C TYR A 100 -1.14 14.65 -1.53
N ARG A 101 -0.51 14.34 -2.65
CA ARG A 101 0.82 13.70 -2.68
C ARG A 101 1.91 14.71 -2.34
N ASN A 102 3.07 14.21 -1.93
CA ASN A 102 4.27 15.00 -1.58
C ASN A 102 4.16 15.94 -0.37
N ILE A 103 3.00 16.02 0.29
CA ILE A 103 2.82 16.79 1.53
C ILE A 103 2.92 15.95 2.81
N GLY A 104 3.16 14.64 2.68
CA GLY A 104 3.44 13.75 3.82
C GLY A 104 2.34 12.78 4.22
N VAL A 105 1.18 12.77 3.54
CA VAL A 105 0.04 11.87 3.84
C VAL A 105 0.47 10.41 3.94
N GLY A 106 1.14 9.88 2.91
CA GLY A 106 1.58 8.48 2.90
C GLY A 106 2.57 8.15 4.02
N MET A 107 3.46 9.08 4.38
CA MET A 107 4.41 8.90 5.48
C MET A 107 3.67 8.87 6.82
N LYS A 108 2.68 9.77 7.01
CA LYS A 108 1.90 9.84 8.24
C LYS A 108 1.06 8.58 8.46
N LEU A 109 0.48 8.00 7.40
CA LEU A 109 -0.20 6.71 7.44
C LEU A 109 0.73 5.60 7.96
N LEU A 110 1.94 5.46 7.39
CA LEU A 110 2.91 4.46 7.84
C LEU A 110 3.37 4.68 9.28
N GLN A 111 3.55 5.94 9.67
CA GLN A 111 3.95 6.31 11.02
C GLN A 111 2.90 5.89 12.06
N VAL A 112 1.64 6.26 11.83
CA VAL A 112 0.54 5.95 12.78
C VAL A 112 0.34 4.44 12.88
N ALA A 113 0.33 3.73 11.76
CA ALA A 113 0.25 2.27 11.77
C ALA A 113 1.41 1.62 12.56
N ARG A 114 2.65 2.11 12.40
CA ARG A 114 3.79 1.64 13.20
C ARG A 114 3.56 1.84 14.69
N GLU A 115 3.13 3.03 15.08
CA GLU A 115 3.01 3.44 16.48
C GLU A 115 1.86 2.69 17.18
N GLU A 116 0.70 2.60 16.55
CA GLU A 116 -0.48 1.96 17.14
C GLU A 116 -0.39 0.44 17.16
N LEU A 117 0.18 -0.18 16.12
CA LEU A 117 0.32 -1.64 16.04
C LEU A 117 1.65 -2.16 16.60
N ASN A 118 2.51 -1.26 17.13
CA ASN A 118 3.83 -1.58 17.66
C ASN A 118 4.66 -2.46 16.70
N LEU A 119 4.69 -2.07 15.42
CA LEU A 119 5.33 -2.87 14.37
C LEU A 119 6.85 -2.86 14.52
N SER A 120 7.49 -3.99 14.21
CA SER A 120 8.95 -4.13 14.17
C SER A 120 9.52 -4.01 12.75
N SER A 121 8.70 -4.23 11.73
CA SER A 121 9.07 -4.10 10.32
C SER A 121 7.83 -3.81 9.46
N LEU A 122 8.05 -3.38 8.22
CA LEU A 122 7.01 -3.23 7.22
C LEU A 122 7.40 -3.96 5.93
N SER A 123 6.42 -4.50 5.23
CA SER A 123 6.62 -5.14 3.93
C SER A 123 5.49 -4.80 2.97
N ILE A 124 5.78 -4.80 1.67
CA ILE A 124 4.76 -4.64 0.62
C ILE A 124 5.18 -5.38 -0.64
N GLY A 125 4.21 -5.96 -1.35
CA GLY A 125 4.37 -6.45 -2.72
C GLY A 125 3.40 -5.75 -3.65
N PHE A 126 3.84 -5.30 -4.83
CA PHE A 126 2.98 -4.67 -5.82
C PHE A 126 3.50 -4.87 -7.26
N PRO A 127 2.61 -4.83 -8.28
CA PRO A 127 2.98 -4.77 -9.69
C PRO A 127 3.86 -3.58 -10.02
N ASN A 128 4.54 -3.58 -11.16
CA ASN A 128 5.36 -2.45 -11.63
C ASN A 128 4.61 -1.11 -11.60
N ASN A 129 4.93 -0.29 -10.60
CA ASN A 129 4.35 1.04 -10.37
C ASN A 129 5.46 2.00 -9.91
N ASN A 130 5.87 2.90 -10.81
CA ASN A 130 7.00 3.80 -10.58
C ASN A 130 6.77 4.78 -9.42
N LEU A 131 5.52 5.20 -9.17
CA LEU A 131 5.19 6.12 -8.08
C LEU A 131 5.32 5.43 -6.72
N LEU A 132 4.79 4.21 -6.59
CA LEU A 132 4.94 3.41 -5.37
C LEU A 132 6.41 3.06 -5.14
N GLU A 133 7.12 2.60 -6.18
CA GLU A 133 8.55 2.28 -6.06
C GLU A 133 9.36 3.49 -5.58
N GLY A 134 9.15 4.67 -6.16
CA GLY A 134 9.83 5.90 -5.73
C GLY A 134 9.49 6.28 -4.29
N PHE A 135 8.23 6.14 -3.89
CA PHE A 135 7.78 6.40 -2.52
C PHE A 135 8.46 5.46 -1.52
N PHE A 136 8.39 4.14 -1.72
CA PHE A 136 8.96 3.17 -0.78
C PHE A 136 10.47 3.27 -0.69
N LYS A 137 11.18 3.45 -1.81
CA LYS A 137 12.63 3.70 -1.81
C LYS A 137 12.98 4.97 -1.01
N LYS A 138 12.23 6.06 -1.17
CA LYS A 138 12.42 7.30 -0.40
C LYS A 138 12.17 7.11 1.10
N CYS A 139 11.24 6.21 1.46
CA CYS A 139 10.99 5.80 2.84
C CYS A 139 12.06 4.84 3.40
N GLY A 140 13.04 4.44 2.58
CA GLY A 140 14.14 3.57 2.99
C GLY A 140 13.84 2.07 2.90
N PHE A 141 12.76 1.68 2.22
CA PHE A 141 12.48 0.28 1.92
C PHE A 141 13.49 -0.26 0.90
N GLU A 142 13.87 -1.51 1.10
CA GLU A 142 14.81 -2.22 0.24
C GLU A 142 14.06 -3.26 -0.58
N LYS A 143 14.38 -3.33 -1.88
CA LYS A 143 13.78 -4.29 -2.80
C LYS A 143 14.31 -5.69 -2.50
N ASN A 144 13.43 -6.66 -2.36
CA ASN A 144 13.78 -8.08 -2.24
C ASN A 144 14.21 -8.63 -3.62
N SER A 145 15.11 -9.62 -3.61
CA SER A 145 15.49 -10.36 -4.82
C SER A 145 14.35 -11.25 -5.36
N LEU A 146 13.34 -11.55 -4.53
CA LEU A 146 12.15 -12.28 -4.97
C LEU A 146 11.35 -11.45 -5.98
N ALA A 147 11.06 -12.06 -7.12
CA ALA A 147 10.16 -11.54 -8.13
C ALA A 147 9.07 -12.57 -8.45
N GLN A 148 7.83 -12.10 -8.58
CA GLN A 148 6.72 -12.88 -9.11
C GLN A 148 6.23 -12.24 -10.42
N TYR A 149 5.50 -13.00 -11.23
CA TYR A 149 4.98 -12.54 -12.50
C TYR A 149 3.48 -12.79 -12.55
N GLU A 150 2.71 -11.79 -12.96
CA GLU A 150 1.31 -12.00 -13.34
C GLU A 150 1.23 -12.29 -14.84
N MET A 151 0.74 -13.50 -15.12
CA MET A 151 0.62 -14.05 -16.46
C MET A 151 -0.87 -14.10 -16.82
N TYR A 152 -1.25 -13.58 -17.99
CA TYR A 152 -2.63 -13.56 -18.45
C TYR A 152 -2.77 -14.20 -19.83
N LEU A 153 -3.89 -14.87 -20.05
CA LEU A 153 -4.34 -15.19 -21.41
C LEU A 153 -5.00 -13.91 -21.95
N LEU A 154 -4.36 -13.26 -22.92
CA LEU A 154 -4.90 -12.04 -23.51
C LEU A 154 -6.11 -12.38 -24.40
N LEU A 155 -7.16 -11.56 -24.30
CA LEU A 155 -8.38 -11.68 -25.10
C LEU A 155 -8.23 -10.95 -26.45
#